data_AF-A0A938SPL0-F1
#
_entry.id   AF-A0A938SPL0-F1
#
_cell.length_a   1.000
_cell.length_b   1.000
_cell.length_c   1.000
_cell.angle_alpha   90.00
_cell.angle_beta   90.00
_cell.angle_gamma   90.00
#
_symmetry.space_group_name_H-M   'P 1'
#
loop_
_entity.id
_entity.type
_entity.pdbx_description
1 polymer ?
#
loop_
_entity_poly.entity_id
_entity_poly.type
_entity_poly.pdbx_seq_one_letter_code
_entity_poly.pdbx_strand_id
1 'polypeptide(L)'
;MIPGPDQIIACPHCNTKAKYMTLMSGNDCGARVWTDGKMVAPMLPQPPEFVKCSGCGGCYWLEDAEEVGTVDPFSPHRSAVQPVEEPSANEYFAALEKGDAPDREREKRLRVLAWWRSNDAFRHTPPTRESSVATVSAACKENLETLKDLLDEQQEVDCLLKAEVLRELGQFASAKQLLGRVTSADYALFVHQVLPLCDAEDAWVRELHLDD
;
A
#
# COMPACT_ATOMS: atom_id res chain seq x y z
N MET A 1 20.72 -8.28 2.56
CA MET A 1 19.68 -8.88 1.71
C MET A 1 20.36 -9.82 0.73
N ILE A 2 19.82 -11.03 0.57
CA ILE A 2 20.26 -12.05 -0.39
C ILE A 2 19.07 -12.33 -1.32
N PRO A 3 19.16 -11.95 -2.61
CA PRO A 3 18.14 -12.28 -3.59
C PRO A 3 17.97 -13.79 -3.73
N GLY A 4 16.72 -14.22 -3.86
CA GLY A 4 16.38 -15.56 -4.32
C GLY A 4 16.17 -15.61 -5.83
N PRO A 5 15.87 -16.79 -6.39
CA PRO A 5 15.49 -16.92 -7.79
C PRO A 5 14.30 -16.01 -8.12
N ASP A 6 14.38 -15.24 -9.21
CA ASP A 6 13.21 -14.53 -9.72
C ASP A 6 12.13 -15.58 -10.07
N GLN A 7 10.93 -15.40 -9.56
CA GLN A 7 9.78 -16.24 -9.90
C GLN A 7 9.18 -15.76 -11.21
N ILE A 8 8.94 -16.68 -12.16
CA ILE A 8 8.20 -16.41 -13.40
C ILE A 8 6.75 -16.85 -13.19
N ILE A 9 5.83 -15.98 -13.57
CA ILE A 9 4.39 -16.23 -13.55
C ILE A 9 3.78 -16.08 -14.94
N ALA A 10 2.63 -16.71 -15.15
CA ALA A 10 1.78 -16.49 -16.31
C ALA A 10 0.52 -15.70 -15.92
N CYS A 11 0.21 -14.64 -16.68
CA CYS A 11 -1.01 -13.87 -16.48
C CYS A 11 -2.25 -14.77 -16.65
N PRO A 12 -3.20 -14.79 -15.70
CA PRO A 12 -4.37 -15.66 -15.75
C PRO A 12 -5.33 -15.34 -16.91
N HIS A 13 -5.20 -14.18 -17.54
CA HIS A 13 -6.09 -13.75 -18.63
C HIS A 13 -5.52 -14.03 -20.03
N CYS A 14 -4.21 -13.95 -20.20
CA CYS A 14 -3.58 -14.00 -21.54
C CYS A 14 -2.28 -14.82 -21.62
N ASN A 15 -1.84 -15.43 -20.52
CA ASN A 15 -0.61 -16.22 -20.41
C ASN A 15 0.70 -15.46 -20.71
N THR A 16 0.66 -14.12 -20.83
CA THR A 16 1.89 -13.32 -20.89
C THR A 16 2.72 -13.56 -19.63
N LYS A 17 4.02 -13.81 -19.84
CA LYS A 17 4.95 -14.09 -18.76
C LYS A 17 5.48 -12.80 -18.16
N ALA A 18 5.51 -12.75 -16.83
CA ALA A 18 6.18 -11.71 -16.07
C ALA A 18 7.04 -12.37 -14.99
N LYS A 19 7.94 -11.60 -14.38
CA LYS A 19 8.77 -12.08 -13.28
C LYS A 19 8.74 -11.15 -12.08
N TYR A 20 8.96 -11.68 -10.89
CA TYR A 20 9.16 -10.87 -9.69
C TYR A 20 10.31 -11.43 -8.87
N MET A 21 11.01 -10.55 -8.16
CA MET A 21 12.15 -10.93 -7.33
C MET A 21 11.65 -11.62 -6.06
N THR A 22 12.28 -12.73 -5.69
CA THR A 22 12.11 -13.36 -4.37
C THR A 22 13.33 -13.10 -3.50
N LEU A 23 13.24 -13.40 -2.21
CA LEU A 23 14.33 -13.24 -1.26
C LEU A 23 14.66 -14.56 -0.59
N MET A 24 15.95 -14.89 -0.51
CA MET A 24 16.44 -15.94 0.38
C MET A 24 16.64 -15.40 1.80
N SER A 25 17.01 -14.13 1.92
CA SER A 25 17.21 -13.46 3.21
C SER A 25 17.05 -11.95 3.07
N GLY A 26 16.37 -11.32 4.04
CA GLY A 26 16.20 -9.88 4.12
C GLY A 26 16.10 -9.42 5.58
N ASN A 27 16.18 -8.12 5.78
CA ASN A 27 15.92 -7.48 7.08
C ASN A 27 15.30 -6.09 6.85
N ASP A 28 14.82 -5.48 7.91
CA ASP A 28 14.18 -4.16 7.94
C ASP A 28 15.19 -3.00 8.06
N CYS A 29 16.48 -3.24 7.83
CA CYS A 29 17.48 -2.17 7.90
C CYS A 29 17.17 -1.07 6.89
N GLY A 30 17.02 0.17 7.39
CA GLY A 30 16.63 1.33 6.59
C GLY A 30 15.14 1.36 6.24
N ALA A 31 14.30 0.59 6.94
CA ALA A 31 12.86 0.66 6.78
C ALA A 31 12.35 2.04 7.17
N ARG A 32 11.44 2.55 6.34
CA ARG A 32 10.67 3.76 6.60
C ARG A 32 9.21 3.36 6.73
N VAL A 33 8.51 3.96 7.66
CA VAL A 33 7.10 3.69 7.94
C VAL A 33 6.33 4.99 7.81
N TRP A 34 5.10 4.91 7.32
CA TRP A 34 4.25 6.07 7.14
C TRP A 34 2.95 5.94 7.94
N THR A 35 2.31 7.07 8.17
CA THR A 35 1.05 7.18 8.93
C THR A 35 -0.09 6.35 8.34
N ASP A 36 -0.07 6.07 7.04
CA ASP A 36 -1.02 5.18 6.34
C ASP A 36 -0.70 3.69 6.45
N GLY A 37 0.26 3.33 7.30
CA GLY A 37 0.65 1.94 7.56
C GLY A 37 1.55 1.34 6.48
N LYS A 38 1.87 2.08 5.39
CA LYS A 38 2.85 1.60 4.43
C LYS A 38 4.22 1.51 5.11
N MET A 39 4.94 0.43 4.81
CA MET A 39 6.35 0.27 5.15
C MET A 39 7.14 0.02 3.87
N VAL A 40 8.27 0.69 3.73
CA VAL A 40 9.23 0.44 2.64
C VAL A 40 10.54 0.07 3.28
N ALA A 41 10.91 -1.20 3.16
CA ALA A 41 12.15 -1.76 3.67
C ALA A 41 13.08 -2.11 2.49
N PRO A 42 14.11 -1.29 2.19
CA PRO A 42 15.01 -1.53 1.06
C PRO A 42 15.76 -2.87 1.12
N MET A 43 15.94 -3.39 2.34
CA MET A 43 16.62 -4.67 2.60
C MET A 43 15.66 -5.86 2.73
N LEU A 44 14.35 -5.62 2.59
CA LEU A 44 13.28 -6.62 2.54
C LEU A 44 12.20 -6.21 1.51
N PRO A 45 12.56 -6.01 0.23
CA PRO A 45 11.61 -5.68 -0.81
C PRO A 45 10.58 -6.79 -1.01
N GLN A 46 9.30 -6.41 -1.06
CA GLN A 46 8.18 -7.32 -1.33
C GLN A 46 7.68 -7.12 -2.76
N PRO A 47 7.28 -8.18 -3.47
CA PRO A 47 6.58 -8.03 -4.73
C PRO A 47 5.20 -7.39 -4.51
N PRO A 48 4.67 -6.64 -5.50
CA PRO A 48 3.31 -6.11 -5.42
C PRO A 48 2.27 -7.24 -5.35
N GLU A 49 1.32 -7.14 -4.43
CA GLU A 49 0.24 -8.13 -4.27
C GLU A 49 -0.76 -8.11 -5.43
N PHE A 50 -0.91 -6.97 -6.09
CA PHE A 50 -1.81 -6.76 -7.22
C PHE A 50 -1.02 -6.15 -8.38
N VAL A 51 -1.14 -6.75 -9.57
CA VAL A 51 -0.24 -6.48 -10.70
C VAL A 51 -1.00 -6.20 -11.97
N LYS A 52 -0.39 -5.41 -12.86
CA LYS A 52 -0.86 -5.14 -14.22
C LYS A 52 -0.11 -6.01 -15.21
N CYS A 53 -0.84 -6.66 -16.11
CA CYS A 53 -0.25 -7.41 -17.22
C CYS A 53 0.25 -6.47 -18.32
N SER A 54 1.52 -6.60 -18.71
CA SER A 54 2.10 -5.87 -19.84
C SER A 54 1.56 -6.32 -21.22
N GLY A 55 0.95 -7.51 -21.30
CA GLY A 55 0.39 -8.04 -22.54
C GLY A 55 -1.04 -7.60 -22.83
N CYS A 56 -1.95 -7.79 -21.86
CA CYS A 56 -3.38 -7.47 -22.05
C CYS A 56 -3.84 -6.20 -21.30
N GLY A 57 -3.02 -5.63 -20.43
CA GLY A 57 -3.39 -4.50 -19.57
C GLY A 57 -4.33 -4.85 -18.41
N GLY A 58 -4.78 -6.10 -18.30
CA GLY A 58 -5.62 -6.58 -17.19
C GLY A 58 -4.84 -6.59 -15.88
N CYS A 59 -5.53 -6.27 -14.79
CA CYS A 59 -4.98 -6.35 -13.44
C CYS A 59 -5.47 -7.62 -12.74
N TYR A 60 -4.63 -8.20 -11.89
CA TYR A 60 -4.92 -9.44 -11.17
C TYR A 60 -4.10 -9.55 -9.89
N TRP A 61 -4.55 -10.37 -8.95
CA TRP A 61 -3.80 -10.71 -7.75
C TRP A 61 -2.60 -11.58 -8.12
N LEU A 62 -1.43 -11.23 -7.61
CA LEU A 62 -0.20 -11.98 -7.86
C LEU A 62 -0.33 -13.44 -7.42
N GLU A 63 -1.03 -13.69 -6.30
CA GLU A 63 -1.30 -15.03 -5.75
C GLU A 63 -2.21 -15.89 -6.65
N ASP A 64 -2.99 -15.29 -7.56
CA ASP A 64 -3.86 -16.03 -8.48
C ASP A 64 -3.11 -16.43 -9.77
N ALA A 65 -1.86 -16.01 -9.95
CA ALA A 65 -1.06 -16.28 -11.14
C ALA A 65 -0.33 -17.63 -11.03
N GLU A 66 -0.31 -18.38 -12.13
CA GLU A 66 0.42 -19.65 -12.17
C GLU A 66 1.93 -19.42 -12.19
N GLU A 67 2.64 -20.08 -11.29
CA GLU A 67 4.10 -20.14 -11.27
C GLU A 67 4.63 -21.10 -12.34
N VAL A 68 5.29 -20.57 -13.36
CA VAL A 68 5.71 -21.33 -14.56
C VAL A 68 7.22 -21.56 -14.67
N GLY A 69 7.99 -21.08 -13.69
CA GLY A 69 9.43 -21.34 -13.60
C GLY A 69 10.20 -20.28 -12.85
N THR A 70 11.52 -20.38 -12.84
CA THR A 70 12.40 -19.47 -12.09
C THR A 70 13.60 -19.04 -12.91
N VAL A 71 14.18 -17.89 -12.59
CA VAL A 71 15.45 -17.41 -13.14
C VAL A 71 16.44 -17.16 -12.01
N ASP A 72 17.66 -17.69 -12.14
CA ASP A 72 18.75 -17.36 -11.21
C ASP A 72 19.15 -15.88 -11.36
N PRO A 73 19.02 -15.05 -10.31
CA PRO A 73 19.40 -13.64 -10.34
C PRO A 73 20.91 -13.43 -10.56
N PHE A 74 21.74 -14.45 -10.26
CA PHE A 74 23.19 -14.40 -10.43
C PHE A 74 23.64 -14.92 -11.80
N SER A 75 22.71 -15.34 -12.66
CA SER A 75 23.03 -15.74 -14.02
C SER A 75 23.61 -14.56 -14.81
N PRO A 76 24.72 -14.75 -15.55
CA PRO A 76 25.27 -13.70 -16.43
C PRO A 76 24.34 -13.38 -17.60
N HIS A 77 23.35 -14.24 -17.88
CA HIS A 77 22.37 -14.05 -18.94
C HIS A 77 21.15 -13.31 -18.41
N ARG A 78 20.86 -12.14 -19.00
CA ARG A 78 19.63 -11.40 -18.70
C ARG A 78 18.43 -12.17 -19.23
N SER A 79 17.46 -12.46 -18.36
CA SER A 79 16.16 -12.96 -18.78
C SER A 79 15.44 -11.93 -19.65
N ALA A 80 14.80 -12.40 -20.73
CA ALA A 80 13.95 -11.58 -21.58
C ALA A 80 12.57 -11.30 -20.97
N VAL A 81 12.22 -11.99 -19.87
CA VAL A 81 10.93 -11.84 -19.18
C VAL A 81 10.93 -10.51 -18.42
N GLN A 82 9.90 -9.70 -18.67
CA GLN A 82 9.72 -8.39 -18.04
C GLN A 82 9.29 -8.54 -16.57
N PRO A 83 9.70 -7.63 -15.68
CA PRO A 83 9.20 -7.62 -14.31
C PRO A 83 7.70 -7.36 -14.26
N VAL A 84 7.04 -7.80 -13.20
CA VAL A 84 5.66 -7.40 -12.90
C VAL A 84 5.57 -5.89 -12.73
N GLU A 85 4.47 -5.32 -13.21
CA GLU A 85 4.17 -3.90 -13.07
C GLU A 85 3.09 -3.70 -12.01
N GLU A 86 3.30 -2.75 -11.10
CA GLU A 86 2.28 -2.37 -10.13
C GLU A 86 1.31 -1.36 -10.78
N PRO A 87 -0.02 -1.52 -10.64
CA PRO A 87 -0.99 -0.60 -11.22
C PRO A 87 -0.83 0.85 -10.72
N SER A 88 -1.30 1.79 -11.54
CA SER A 88 -1.51 3.17 -11.12
C SER A 88 -2.72 3.29 -10.20
N ALA A 89 -2.83 4.38 -9.43
CA ALA A 89 -3.97 4.61 -8.54
C ALA A 89 -5.33 4.51 -9.28
N ASN A 90 -5.42 5.05 -10.51
CA ASN A 90 -6.63 4.97 -11.33
C ASN A 90 -6.98 3.53 -11.76
N GLU A 91 -5.97 2.70 -12.00
CA GLU A 91 -6.19 1.29 -12.35
C GLU A 91 -6.64 0.47 -11.15
N TYR A 92 -6.16 0.79 -9.94
CA TYR A 92 -6.70 0.24 -8.70
C TYR A 92 -8.17 0.61 -8.50
N PHE A 93 -8.55 1.88 -8.70
CA PHE A 93 -9.96 2.30 -8.62
C PHE A 93 -10.82 1.59 -9.65
N ALA A 94 -10.35 1.46 -10.89
CA ALA A 94 -11.06 0.71 -11.93
C ALA A 94 -11.21 -0.78 -11.60
N ALA A 95 -10.25 -1.40 -10.91
CA ALA A 95 -10.35 -2.79 -10.45
C ALA A 95 -11.38 -2.95 -9.32
N LEU A 96 -11.45 -1.98 -8.39
CA LEU A 96 -12.48 -1.94 -7.35
C LEU A 96 -13.89 -1.82 -7.94
N GLU A 97 -14.09 -0.95 -8.94
CA GLU A 97 -15.38 -0.77 -9.63
C GLU A 97 -15.83 -2.03 -10.39
N LYS A 98 -14.88 -2.82 -10.92
CA LYS A 98 -15.17 -4.08 -11.62
C LYS A 98 -15.52 -5.24 -10.68
N GLY A 99 -15.19 -5.12 -9.39
CA GLY A 99 -15.34 -6.22 -8.43
C GLY A 99 -14.21 -7.24 -8.51
N ASP A 100 -12.98 -6.83 -8.83
CA ASP A 100 -11.79 -7.71 -8.85
C ASP A 100 -11.34 -8.15 -7.44
N ALA A 101 -12.07 -7.73 -6.41
CA ALA A 101 -11.97 -8.19 -5.03
C ALA A 101 -13.16 -9.12 -4.71
N PRO A 102 -12.97 -10.46 -4.71
CA PRO A 102 -14.06 -11.43 -4.58
C PRO A 102 -14.64 -11.54 -3.16
N ASP A 103 -13.94 -11.01 -2.15
CA ASP A 103 -14.33 -11.06 -0.75
C ASP A 103 -13.95 -9.77 -0.01
N ARG A 104 -14.51 -9.60 1.19
CA ARG A 104 -14.33 -8.40 2.02
C ARG A 104 -12.87 -8.12 2.36
N GLU A 105 -12.05 -9.16 2.58
CA GLU A 105 -10.66 -8.99 2.96
C GLU A 105 -9.80 -8.59 1.75
N ARG A 106 -10.01 -9.20 0.58
CA ARG A 106 -9.39 -8.76 -0.68
C ARG A 106 -9.84 -7.35 -1.05
N GLU A 107 -11.09 -6.96 -0.79
CA GLU A 107 -11.55 -5.59 -1.03
C GLU A 107 -10.81 -4.61 -0.12
N LYS A 108 -10.75 -4.90 1.19
CA LYS A 108 -10.01 -4.10 2.17
C LYS A 108 -8.56 -3.93 1.74
N ARG A 109 -7.86 -5.01 1.37
CA ARG A 109 -6.47 -4.96 0.88
C ARG A 109 -6.34 -4.11 -0.39
N LEU A 110 -7.22 -4.31 -1.39
CA LEU A 110 -7.16 -3.58 -2.64
C LEU A 110 -7.38 -2.06 -2.44
N ARG A 111 -8.27 -1.69 -1.52
CA ARG A 111 -8.50 -0.29 -1.13
C ARG A 111 -7.29 0.33 -0.41
N VAL A 112 -6.60 -0.43 0.44
CA VAL A 112 -5.35 0.00 1.09
C VAL A 112 -4.24 0.20 0.06
N LEU A 113 -4.09 -0.72 -0.91
CA LEU A 113 -3.12 -0.57 -2.00
C LEU A 113 -3.43 0.67 -2.86
N ALA A 114 -4.70 0.89 -3.21
CA ALA A 114 -5.14 2.08 -3.94
C ALA A 114 -4.82 3.38 -3.17
N TRP A 115 -5.06 3.37 -1.87
CA TRP A 115 -4.74 4.48 -0.97
C TRP A 115 -3.24 4.76 -0.92
N TRP A 116 -2.42 3.75 -0.67
CA TRP A 116 -0.96 3.87 -0.67
C TRP A 116 -0.43 4.44 -1.98
N ARG A 117 -0.97 3.98 -3.12
CA ARG A 117 -0.57 4.49 -4.45
C ARG A 117 -0.99 5.93 -4.71
N SER A 118 -2.12 6.34 -4.15
CA SER A 118 -2.55 7.74 -4.20
C SER A 118 -1.63 8.63 -3.37
N ASN A 119 -1.09 8.09 -2.27
CA ASN A 119 -0.20 8.77 -1.35
C ASN A 119 1.27 8.82 -1.77
N ASP A 120 1.71 7.95 -2.68
CA ASP A 120 3.13 7.84 -3.06
C ASP A 120 3.74 9.16 -3.55
N ALA A 121 2.95 10.03 -4.19
CA ALA A 121 3.38 11.35 -4.64
C ALA A 121 3.81 12.28 -3.49
N PHE A 122 3.26 12.10 -2.29
CA PHE A 122 3.46 12.98 -1.15
C PHE A 122 4.54 12.47 -0.17
N ARG A 123 5.05 11.24 -0.35
CA ARG A 123 6.06 10.63 0.55
C ARG A 123 7.45 11.26 0.43
N HIS A 124 7.77 11.81 -0.74
CA HIS A 124 9.08 12.41 -1.02
C HIS A 124 9.03 13.92 -1.19
N THR A 125 7.86 14.44 -1.55
CA THR A 125 7.66 15.87 -1.78
C THR A 125 6.47 16.31 -0.94
N PRO A 126 6.70 17.04 0.17
CA PRO A 126 5.59 17.55 0.95
C PRO A 126 4.74 18.49 0.07
N PRO A 127 3.41 18.42 0.19
CA PRO A 127 2.53 19.24 -0.64
C PRO A 127 2.76 20.72 -0.34
N THR A 128 2.87 21.52 -1.40
CA THR A 128 2.91 22.99 -1.26
C THR A 128 1.50 23.51 -0.95
N ARG A 129 1.37 24.78 -0.52
CA ARG A 129 0.06 25.45 -0.42
C ARG A 129 -0.74 25.41 -1.73
N GLU A 130 -0.09 25.26 -2.88
CA GLU A 130 -0.77 25.10 -4.18
C GLU A 130 -1.22 23.64 -4.41
N SER A 131 -0.43 22.65 -3.97
CA SER A 131 -0.87 21.24 -3.89
C SER A 131 -2.00 21.04 -2.88
N SER A 132 -2.15 21.93 -1.88
CA SER A 132 -3.29 21.91 -0.94
C SER A 132 -4.64 22.16 -1.61
N VAL A 133 -4.63 22.71 -2.83
CA VAL A 133 -5.83 22.93 -3.67
C VAL A 133 -5.99 21.81 -4.70
N ALA A 134 -5.00 20.91 -4.86
CA ALA A 134 -5.18 19.68 -5.63
C ALA A 134 -6.06 18.73 -4.80
N THR A 135 -7.37 18.95 -4.93
CA THR A 135 -8.44 18.12 -4.40
C THR A 135 -8.07 16.66 -4.52
N VAL A 136 -7.99 15.96 -3.39
CA VAL A 136 -8.04 14.49 -3.33
C VAL A 136 -9.07 14.05 -4.34
N SER A 137 -8.68 13.25 -5.34
CA SER A 137 -9.59 12.91 -6.44
C SER A 137 -10.87 12.32 -5.87
N ALA A 138 -12.01 12.54 -6.54
CA ALA A 138 -13.29 12.01 -6.07
C ALA A 138 -13.20 10.49 -5.81
N ALA A 139 -12.48 9.77 -6.67
CA ALA A 139 -12.19 8.34 -6.53
C ALA A 139 -11.36 8.01 -5.27
N CYS A 140 -10.35 8.81 -4.94
CA CYS A 140 -9.58 8.63 -3.71
C CYS A 140 -10.45 8.87 -2.47
N LYS A 141 -11.27 9.93 -2.47
CA LYS A 141 -12.20 10.19 -1.37
C LYS A 141 -13.22 9.06 -1.19
N GLU A 142 -13.82 8.58 -2.29
CA GLU A 142 -14.75 7.45 -2.27
C GLU A 142 -14.08 6.17 -1.75
N ASN A 143 -12.83 5.92 -2.17
CA ASN A 143 -12.04 4.80 -1.69
C ASN A 143 -11.85 4.86 -0.17
N LEU A 144 -11.45 6.02 0.36
CA LEU A 144 -11.25 6.23 1.79
C LEU A 144 -12.55 6.09 2.59
N GLU A 145 -13.66 6.69 2.12
CA GLU A 145 -14.96 6.56 2.78
C GLU A 145 -15.43 5.11 2.84
N THR A 146 -15.22 4.33 1.79
CA THR A 146 -15.58 2.90 1.80
C THR A 146 -14.62 2.08 2.66
N LEU A 147 -13.31 2.34 2.57
CA LEU A 147 -12.30 1.65 3.40
C LEU A 147 -12.58 1.86 4.89
N LYS A 148 -12.96 3.08 5.30
CA LYS A 148 -13.37 3.40 6.67
C LYS A 148 -14.45 2.45 7.21
N ASP A 149 -15.40 2.04 6.36
CA ASP A 149 -16.50 1.14 6.72
C ASP A 149 -16.08 -0.35 6.68
N LEU A 150 -14.95 -0.66 6.02
CA LEU A 150 -14.36 -1.99 6.01
C LEU A 150 -13.52 -2.30 7.26
N LEU A 151 -12.95 -1.27 7.89
CA LEU A 151 -12.04 -1.38 9.04
C LEU A 151 -12.78 -1.71 10.35
N ASP A 152 -12.33 -2.77 11.02
CA ASP A 152 -12.93 -3.32 12.24
C ASP A 152 -12.35 -2.67 13.50
N GLU A 153 -13.15 -1.82 14.16
CA GLU A 153 -12.74 -1.11 15.37
C GLU A 153 -12.55 -1.99 16.61
N GLN A 154 -12.75 -3.31 16.51
CA GLN A 154 -12.36 -4.27 17.55
C GLN A 154 -10.86 -4.60 17.50
N GLN A 155 -10.20 -4.33 16.38
CA GLN A 155 -8.77 -4.54 16.20
C GLN A 155 -8.05 -3.20 16.31
N GLU A 156 -7.04 -3.11 17.18
CA GLU A 156 -6.31 -1.86 17.38
C GLU A 156 -5.59 -1.41 16.09
N VAL A 157 -5.07 -2.34 15.28
CA VAL A 157 -4.46 -2.02 13.98
C VAL A 157 -5.44 -1.35 13.02
N ASP A 158 -6.68 -1.84 12.94
CA ASP A 158 -7.73 -1.25 12.11
C ASP A 158 -8.20 0.08 12.70
N CYS A 159 -8.16 0.26 14.02
CA CYS A 159 -8.38 1.57 14.65
C CYS A 159 -7.34 2.61 14.20
N LEU A 160 -6.06 2.23 14.11
CA LEU A 160 -5.00 3.14 13.63
C LEU A 160 -5.21 3.53 12.17
N LEU A 161 -5.44 2.55 11.29
CA LEU A 161 -5.69 2.79 9.87
C LEU A 161 -6.95 3.65 9.70
N LYS A 162 -8.01 3.38 10.46
CA LYS A 162 -9.26 4.15 10.36
C LYS A 162 -9.08 5.57 10.88
N ALA A 163 -8.29 5.77 11.93
CA ALA A 163 -7.98 7.10 12.42
C ALA A 163 -7.21 7.92 11.37
N GLU A 164 -6.27 7.28 10.68
CA GLU A 164 -5.55 7.91 9.59
C GLU A 164 -6.47 8.23 8.40
N VAL A 165 -7.33 7.29 7.98
CA VAL A 165 -8.34 7.53 6.93
C VAL A 165 -9.22 8.73 7.30
N LEU A 166 -9.66 8.82 8.57
CA LEU A 166 -10.43 9.96 9.07
C LEU A 166 -9.62 11.26 9.03
N ARG A 167 -8.32 11.22 9.35
CA ARG A 167 -7.42 12.37 9.29
C ARG A 167 -7.28 12.89 7.85
N GLU A 168 -7.05 12.01 6.89
CA GLU A 168 -6.95 12.39 5.46
C GLU A 168 -8.29 12.91 4.90
N LEU A 169 -9.42 12.42 5.40
CA LEU A 169 -10.76 12.94 5.09
C LEU A 169 -11.08 14.28 5.81
N GLY A 170 -10.18 14.81 6.63
CA GLY A 170 -10.36 16.04 7.41
C GLY A 170 -11.26 15.89 8.64
N GLN A 171 -11.59 14.66 9.03
CA GLN A 171 -12.42 14.33 10.19
C GLN A 171 -11.56 14.19 11.47
N PHE A 172 -10.76 15.22 11.76
CA PHE A 172 -9.73 15.20 12.81
C PHE A 172 -10.24 14.87 14.21
N ALA A 173 -11.44 15.36 14.57
CA ALA A 173 -12.03 15.08 15.88
C ALA A 173 -12.32 13.57 16.07
N SER A 174 -12.86 12.92 15.04
CA SER A 174 -13.13 11.48 15.04
C SER A 174 -11.83 10.66 15.02
N ALA A 175 -10.82 11.11 14.26
CA ALA A 175 -9.49 10.49 14.28
C ALA A 175 -8.90 10.47 15.69
N LYS A 176 -8.93 11.61 16.41
CA LYS A 176 -8.43 11.69 17.80
C LYS A 176 -9.19 10.80 18.77
N GLN A 177 -10.52 10.71 18.65
CA GLN A 177 -11.32 9.83 19.49
C GLN A 177 -10.91 8.36 19.30
N LEU A 178 -10.63 7.96 18.06
CA LEU A 178 -10.23 6.59 17.76
C LEU A 178 -8.82 6.28 18.24
N LEU A 179 -7.87 7.20 18.05
CA LEU A 179 -6.51 7.07 18.60
C LEU A 179 -6.50 6.95 20.12
N GLY A 180 -7.38 7.67 20.82
CA GLY A 180 -7.51 7.59 22.28
C GLY A 180 -8.04 6.25 22.81
N ARG A 181 -8.55 5.37 21.94
CA ARG A 181 -9.00 4.02 22.29
C ARG A 181 -7.89 2.98 22.16
N VAL A 182 -6.79 3.30 21.48
CA VAL A 182 -5.67 2.38 21.29
C VAL A 182 -4.85 2.35 22.57
N THR A 183 -4.68 1.16 23.14
CA THR A 183 -4.06 0.97 24.46
C THR A 183 -2.77 0.17 24.42
N SER A 184 -2.50 -0.57 23.33
CA SER A 184 -1.25 -1.34 23.21
C SER A 184 -0.03 -0.42 23.20
N ALA A 185 0.98 -0.83 23.96
CA ALA A 185 2.28 -0.17 23.98
C ALA A 185 2.98 -0.23 22.61
N ASP A 186 2.69 -1.26 21.80
CA ASP A 186 3.27 -1.45 20.46
C ASP A 186 2.88 -0.30 19.50
N TYR A 187 1.77 0.38 19.79
CA TYR A 187 1.23 1.47 18.97
C TYR A 187 1.40 2.86 19.60
N ALA A 188 2.01 2.93 20.79
CA ALA A 188 2.17 4.19 21.52
C ALA A 188 2.94 5.24 20.69
N LEU A 189 3.99 4.82 19.99
CA LEU A 189 4.78 5.69 19.12
C LEU A 189 3.95 6.26 17.97
N PHE A 190 3.12 5.43 17.33
CA PHE A 190 2.23 5.86 16.26
C PHE A 190 1.25 6.91 16.79
N VAL A 191 0.56 6.61 17.91
CA VAL A 191 -0.41 7.52 18.52
C VAL A 191 0.25 8.85 18.90
N HIS A 192 1.44 8.80 19.50
CA HIS A 192 2.22 9.98 19.89
C HIS A 192 2.57 10.89 18.70
N GLN A 193 2.89 10.31 17.53
CA GLN A 193 3.23 11.09 16.34
C GLN A 193 2.01 11.57 15.54
N VAL A 194 0.91 10.81 15.51
CA VAL A 194 -0.27 11.14 14.71
C VAL A 194 -1.21 12.12 15.43
N LEU A 195 -1.29 12.09 16.77
CA LEU A 195 -2.14 13.03 17.52
C LEU A 195 -1.80 14.52 17.24
N PRO A 196 -0.52 14.95 17.27
CA PRO A 196 -0.15 16.32 16.91
C PRO A 196 -0.53 16.71 15.47
N LEU A 197 -0.50 15.76 14.53
CA LEU A 197 -0.93 16.00 13.14
C LEU A 197 -2.43 16.30 13.08
N CYS A 198 -3.24 15.57 13.85
CA CYS A 198 -4.67 15.85 13.99
C CYS A 198 -4.95 17.22 14.62
N ASP A 199 -4.14 17.64 15.60
CA ASP A 199 -4.29 18.97 16.22
C ASP A 199 -3.86 20.12 15.30
N ALA A 200 -2.91 19.85 14.40
CA ALA A 200 -2.46 20.79 13.37
C ALA A 200 -3.36 20.80 12.12
N GLU A 201 -4.43 19.99 12.09
CA GLU A 201 -5.28 19.76 10.92
C GLU A 201 -4.48 19.36 9.66
N ASP A 202 -3.38 18.63 9.86
CA ASP A 202 -2.59 18.08 8.77
C ASP A 202 -3.30 16.83 8.25
N ALA A 203 -3.76 16.85 6.99
CA ALA A 203 -4.45 15.76 6.33
C ALA A 203 -3.53 14.91 5.41
N TRP A 204 -2.22 15.19 5.39
CA TRP A 204 -1.30 14.53 4.46
C TRP A 204 -0.58 13.36 5.12
N VAL A 205 -0.28 12.32 4.35
CA VAL A 205 0.58 11.22 4.79
C VAL A 205 1.94 11.76 5.28
N ARG A 206 2.41 11.26 6.42
CA ARG A 206 3.71 11.62 7.00
C ARG A 206 4.54 10.36 7.25
N GLU A 207 5.85 10.54 7.26
CA GLU A 207 6.77 9.51 7.74
C GLU A 207 6.75 9.50 9.27
N LEU A 208 6.76 8.29 9.84
CA LEU A 208 6.92 8.06 11.27
C LEU A 208 8.40 7.89 11.57
N HIS A 209 8.87 8.58 12.60
CA HIS A 209 10.24 8.47 13.08
C HIS A 209 10.29 7.38 14.14
N LEU A 210 11.03 6.31 13.88
CA LEU A 210 11.14 5.15 14.78
C LEU A 210 12.20 5.33 15.88
N ASP A 211 12.82 6.51 15.93
CA ASP A 211 13.86 6.84 16.91
C ASP A 211 13.24 7.57 18.12
N ASP A 212 13.45 7.02 19.31
CA ASP A 212 13.46 7.72 20.61
C ASP A 212 14.85 7.51 21.27
#